data_AF-A0A931XVI8-F1
#
_entry.id   AF-A0A931XVI8-F1
#
_cell.length_a   1.000
_cell.length_b   1.000
_cell.length_c   1.000
_cell.angle_alpha   90.00
_cell.angle_beta   90.00
_cell.angle_gamma   90.00
#
_symmetry.space_group_name_H-M   'P 1'
#
loop_
_entity.id
_entity.type
_entity.pdbx_description
1 polymer ?
#
loop_
_entity_poly.entity_id
_entity_poly.type
_entity_poly.pdbx_seq_one_letter_code
_entity_poly.pdbx_strand_id
1 'polypeptide(L)'
;ALLALRVLGGNYWRMLLGLAFAGYALAFLIPSAMVRVVLLAPLAVELARVLKQEKGSAGAAGIFLALGASTYYSGYSVLTGGLPNIILLGILEKEGMTIFWGQWGARMIPVFGLGAVFAVYASLRLWFRAPQLPGDLRALTRELELLGPPSAAERRVIWLLGLAIALWATDFLHHIHPTFVALLVSSLLFVPYVGVLDFEAVRGLNFSIVLFYIGAVFAIGTVLQGTGFTAWASGQVLEGSGLERLGWFGRHYVVTLIASLFALFMDTLAESSVITPIFIQYAKAHGMDVINTTFSLAIGYAFPYFPYQAAPIIFLLGYGYVTPQQVLRATLFVGGAGILVLAPIAMVYWRLLGLI
;
A
#
# COMPACT_ATOMS: atom_id res chain seq x y z
N ALA A 1 -0.71 4.10 17.61
CA ALA A 1 0.33 5.09 17.98
C ALA A 1 0.49 5.22 19.50
N LEU A 2 -0.57 5.54 20.25
CA LEU A 2 -0.57 5.67 21.72
C LEU A 2 -0.07 4.47 22.51
N LEU A 3 -0.60 3.28 22.21
CA LEU A 3 -0.18 2.04 22.87
C LEU A 3 1.30 1.75 22.56
N ALA A 4 1.73 2.03 21.33
CA ALA A 4 3.12 1.91 20.94
C ALA A 4 4.00 2.92 21.71
N LEU A 5 3.59 4.16 21.88
CA LEU A 5 4.32 5.18 22.65
C LEU A 5 4.36 4.88 24.16
N ARG A 6 3.26 4.37 24.75
CA ARG A 6 3.19 3.94 26.16
C ARG A 6 3.99 2.66 26.44
N VAL A 7 3.97 1.68 25.54
CA VAL A 7 4.63 0.37 25.72
C VAL A 7 6.11 0.42 25.34
N LEU A 8 6.51 1.29 24.42
CA LEU A 8 7.85 1.24 23.81
C LEU A 8 8.90 2.19 24.40
N GLY A 9 8.55 2.95 25.45
CA GLY A 9 9.45 3.58 26.43
C GLY A 9 10.68 4.32 25.88
N GLY A 10 10.66 5.66 25.91
CA GLY A 10 11.84 6.55 25.93
C GLY A 10 12.84 6.52 24.75
N ASN A 11 12.85 5.47 23.93
CA ASN A 11 13.85 5.23 22.90
C ASN A 11 13.28 5.58 21.52
N TYR A 12 13.94 6.51 20.84
CA TYR A 12 13.60 7.00 19.50
C TYR A 12 13.34 5.85 18.52
N TRP A 13 14.19 4.82 18.53
CA TRP A 13 14.09 3.71 17.58
C TRP A 13 12.91 2.79 17.85
N ARG A 14 12.50 2.63 19.11
CA ARG A 14 11.31 1.85 19.42
C ARG A 14 10.06 2.64 19.08
N MET A 15 10.07 3.95 19.29
CA MET A 15 9.02 4.85 18.83
C MET A 15 8.82 4.77 17.31
N LEU A 16 9.89 4.90 16.52
CA LEU A 16 9.78 4.81 15.05
C LEU A 16 9.22 3.47 14.59
N LEU A 17 9.64 2.36 15.21
CA LEU A 17 9.08 1.05 14.90
C LEU A 17 7.58 0.98 15.23
N GLY A 18 7.19 1.51 16.38
CA GLY A 18 5.79 1.63 16.79
C GLY A 18 4.94 2.48 15.85
N LEU A 19 5.50 3.58 15.33
CA LEU A 19 4.87 4.42 14.33
C LEU A 19 4.74 3.69 12.99
N ALA A 20 5.77 2.94 12.57
CA ALA A 20 5.73 2.14 11.35
C ALA A 20 4.62 1.08 11.39
N PHE A 21 4.51 0.33 12.49
CA PHE A 21 3.40 -0.61 12.70
C PHE A 21 2.05 0.08 12.80
N ALA A 22 1.96 1.26 13.40
CA ALA A 22 0.72 2.02 13.43
C ALA A 22 0.29 2.47 12.03
N GLY A 23 1.23 2.91 11.19
CA GLY A 23 0.98 3.22 9.78
C GLY A 23 0.52 1.99 9.00
N TYR A 24 1.14 0.83 9.24
CA TYR A 24 0.72 -0.43 8.61
C TYR A 24 -0.68 -0.86 9.06
N ALA A 25 -0.99 -0.80 10.35
CA ALA A 25 -2.30 -1.18 10.88
C ALA A 25 -3.44 -0.38 10.24
N LEU A 26 -3.21 0.90 9.91
CA LEU A 26 -4.20 1.71 9.20
C LEU A 26 -4.50 1.22 7.78
N ALA A 27 -3.60 0.47 7.14
CA ALA A 27 -3.84 -0.13 5.83
C ALA A 27 -5.03 -1.07 5.79
N PHE A 28 -5.30 -1.75 6.89
CA PHE A 28 -6.43 -2.67 7.02
C PHE A 28 -7.75 -1.93 7.13
N LEU A 29 -7.74 -0.73 7.73
CA LEU A 29 -8.93 0.05 8.04
C LEU A 29 -9.28 1.05 6.93
N ILE A 30 -8.27 1.65 6.30
CA ILE A 30 -8.45 2.77 5.38
C ILE A 30 -7.95 2.39 3.99
N PRO A 31 -8.85 2.20 3.01
CA PRO A 31 -8.54 1.64 1.69
C PRO A 31 -7.95 2.68 0.71
N SER A 32 -7.08 3.55 1.20
CA SER A 32 -6.40 4.55 0.38
C SER A 32 -5.09 4.97 1.03
N ALA A 33 -3.98 4.75 0.32
CA ALA A 33 -2.66 5.19 0.77
C ALA A 33 -2.59 6.72 0.92
N MET A 34 -3.19 7.48 -0.01
CA MET A 34 -3.26 8.95 0.07
C MET A 34 -3.99 9.41 1.34
N VAL A 35 -5.19 8.87 1.60
CA VAL A 35 -5.98 9.27 2.78
C VAL A 35 -5.24 8.93 4.06
N ARG A 36 -4.61 7.76 4.15
CA ARG A 36 -3.78 7.37 5.30
C ARG A 36 -2.64 8.35 5.53
N VAL A 37 -1.92 8.73 4.48
CA VAL A 37 -0.83 9.72 4.60
C VAL A 37 -1.36 11.08 5.04
N VAL A 38 -2.46 11.56 4.46
CA VAL A 38 -3.09 12.84 4.83
C VAL A 38 -3.52 12.85 6.29
N LEU A 39 -4.09 11.75 6.79
CA LEU A 39 -4.50 11.63 8.19
C LEU A 39 -3.31 11.56 9.16
N LEU A 40 -2.23 10.88 8.75
CA LEU A 40 -1.04 10.70 9.58
C LEU A 40 -0.11 11.92 9.58
N ALA A 41 -0.16 12.77 8.56
CA ALA A 41 0.76 13.89 8.44
C ALA A 41 0.60 14.96 9.54
N PRO A 42 -0.62 15.41 9.93
CA PRO A 42 -0.80 16.28 11.08
C PRO A 42 -0.27 15.68 12.39
N LEU A 43 -0.47 14.36 12.58
CA LEU A 43 0.11 13.66 13.73
C LEU A 43 1.64 13.69 13.68
N ALA A 44 2.25 13.50 12.51
CA ALA A 44 3.70 13.59 12.34
C ALA A 44 4.22 15.00 12.62
N VAL A 45 3.50 16.04 12.20
CA VAL A 45 3.79 17.45 12.53
C VAL A 45 3.80 17.66 14.04
N GLU A 46 2.76 17.20 14.73
CA GLU A 46 2.64 17.40 16.18
C GLU A 46 3.71 16.62 16.94
N LEU A 47 3.97 15.37 16.55
CA LEU A 47 5.07 14.57 17.11
C LEU A 47 6.42 15.26 16.93
N ALA A 48 6.71 15.79 15.74
CA ALA A 48 7.94 16.53 15.50
C ALA A 48 8.01 17.79 16.38
N ARG A 49 6.91 18.52 16.54
CA ARG A 49 6.82 19.73 17.38
C ARG A 49 7.08 19.42 18.86
N VAL A 50 6.35 18.46 19.43
CA VAL A 50 6.47 18.05 20.85
C VAL A 50 7.88 17.54 21.15
N LEU A 51 8.46 16.79 20.22
CA LEU A 51 9.84 16.30 20.33
C LEU A 51 10.90 17.34 19.98
N LYS A 52 10.50 18.59 19.70
CA LYS A 52 11.37 19.72 19.35
C LYS A 52 12.31 19.40 18.19
N GLN A 53 11.81 18.65 17.21
CA GLN A 53 12.55 18.31 16.00
C GLN A 53 12.37 19.41 14.96
N GLU A 54 13.50 19.96 14.51
CA GLU A 54 13.51 20.98 13.47
C GLU A 54 13.06 20.42 12.12
N LYS A 55 12.47 21.27 11.29
CA LYS A 55 12.09 20.93 9.93
C LYS A 55 13.33 20.51 9.13
N GLY A 56 13.26 19.37 8.42
CA GLY A 56 14.39 18.82 7.68
C GLY A 56 15.44 18.11 8.55
N SER A 57 15.27 18.08 9.87
CA SER A 57 16.14 17.28 10.75
C SER A 57 15.98 15.78 10.52
N ALA A 58 16.98 14.99 10.91
CA ALA A 58 16.91 13.53 10.87
C ALA A 58 15.77 12.97 11.75
N GLY A 59 15.43 13.66 12.85
CA GLY A 59 14.33 13.30 13.73
C GLY A 59 12.96 13.51 13.10
N ALA A 60 12.73 14.68 12.49
CA ALA A 60 11.51 14.96 11.75
C ALA A 60 11.35 13.98 10.56
N ALA A 61 12.42 13.75 9.81
CA ALA A 61 12.44 12.76 8.73
C ALA A 61 12.05 11.36 9.19
N GLY A 62 12.64 10.89 10.30
CA GLY A 62 12.31 9.58 10.85
C GLY A 62 10.83 9.44 11.22
N ILE A 63 10.24 10.45 11.88
CA ILE A 63 8.82 10.42 12.27
C ILE A 63 7.91 10.39 11.04
N PHE A 64 8.13 11.29 10.08
CA PHE A 64 7.31 11.41 8.88
C PHE A 64 7.41 10.17 8.00
N LEU A 65 8.62 9.66 7.78
CA LEU A 65 8.84 8.47 6.94
C LEU A 65 8.39 7.19 7.65
N ALA A 66 8.56 7.08 8.97
CA ALA A 66 8.02 5.94 9.72
C ALA A 66 6.50 5.84 9.56
N LEU A 67 5.76 6.95 9.64
CA LEU A 67 4.32 6.93 9.42
C LEU A 67 3.95 6.79 7.94
N GLY A 68 4.45 7.71 7.11
CA GLY A 68 4.06 7.88 5.72
C GLY A 68 4.57 6.80 4.78
N ALA A 69 5.87 6.47 4.84
CA ALA A 69 6.43 5.44 3.97
C ALA A 69 5.93 4.05 4.40
N SER A 70 5.87 3.75 5.71
CA SER A 70 5.36 2.45 6.16
C SER A 70 3.91 2.25 5.74
N THR A 71 3.01 3.22 5.96
CA THR A 71 1.61 3.08 5.52
C THR A 71 1.53 2.85 4.01
N TYR A 72 2.37 3.52 3.22
CA TYR A 72 2.38 3.34 1.77
C TYR A 72 2.87 1.93 1.38
N TYR A 73 4.14 1.60 1.64
CA TYR A 73 4.77 0.36 1.16
C TYR A 73 4.10 -0.89 1.74
N SER A 74 3.95 -0.95 3.07
CA SER A 74 3.33 -2.13 3.70
C SER A 74 1.84 -2.24 3.35
N GLY A 75 1.18 -1.12 3.05
CA GLY A 75 -0.23 -1.09 2.73
C GLY A 75 -0.61 -1.84 1.45
N TYR A 76 0.31 -1.98 0.49
CA TYR A 76 0.05 -2.75 -0.73
C TYR A 76 -0.05 -4.27 -0.46
N SER A 77 0.41 -4.74 0.71
CA SER A 77 0.14 -6.12 1.13
C SER A 77 -1.33 -6.38 1.46
N VAL A 78 -2.09 -5.34 1.76
CA VAL A 78 -3.54 -5.41 1.98
C VAL A 78 -4.21 -5.13 0.65
N LEU A 79 -5.12 -6.01 0.22
CA LEU A 79 -5.73 -5.89 -1.11
C LEU A 79 -6.39 -4.53 -1.33
N THR A 80 -7.12 -4.04 -0.33
CA THR A 80 -7.80 -2.75 -0.34
C THR A 80 -6.89 -1.56 0.00
N GLY A 81 -5.64 -1.81 0.41
CA GLY A 81 -4.73 -0.75 0.86
C GLY A 81 -4.14 0.10 -0.26
N GLY A 82 -4.08 -0.42 -1.50
CA GLY A 82 -3.51 0.27 -2.66
C GLY A 82 -4.42 0.20 -3.88
N LEU A 83 -4.66 1.34 -4.53
CA LEU A 83 -5.46 1.39 -5.76
C LEU A 83 -4.90 0.55 -6.92
N PRO A 84 -3.57 0.41 -7.12
CA PRO A 84 -3.03 -0.48 -8.15
C PRO A 84 -3.49 -1.94 -8.01
N ASN A 85 -3.64 -2.43 -6.77
CA ASN A 85 -4.14 -3.79 -6.52
C ASN A 85 -5.58 -3.96 -7.03
N ILE A 86 -6.43 -2.95 -6.82
CA ILE A 86 -7.84 -2.98 -7.24
C ILE A 86 -7.94 -2.93 -8.77
N ILE A 87 -7.11 -2.13 -9.45
CA ILE A 87 -7.08 -2.09 -10.91
C ILE A 87 -6.64 -3.44 -11.47
N LEU A 88 -5.56 -3.99 -10.93
CA LEU A 88 -5.02 -5.28 -11.33
C LEU A 88 -6.06 -6.40 -11.15
N LEU A 89 -6.83 -6.40 -10.05
CA LEU A 89 -7.97 -7.32 -9.88
C LEU A 89 -9.07 -7.08 -10.91
N GLY A 90 -9.48 -5.83 -11.13
CA GLY A 90 -10.53 -5.53 -12.10
C GLY A 90 -10.17 -5.93 -13.54
N ILE A 91 -8.88 -5.93 -13.89
CA ILE A 91 -8.40 -6.44 -15.18
C ILE A 91 -8.46 -7.97 -15.20
N LEU A 92 -8.06 -8.63 -14.11
CA LEU A 92 -8.14 -10.09 -13.98
C LEU A 92 -9.59 -10.60 -14.03
N GLU A 93 -10.53 -9.87 -13.44
CA GLU A 93 -11.96 -10.18 -13.43
C GLU A 93 -12.58 -10.17 -14.84
N LYS A 94 -12.09 -9.31 -15.74
CA LYS A 94 -12.50 -9.32 -17.16
C LYS A 94 -12.13 -10.63 -17.87
N GLU A 95 -11.14 -11.35 -17.36
CA GLU A 95 -10.73 -12.66 -17.85
C GLU A 95 -11.45 -13.82 -17.14
N GLY A 96 -12.45 -13.52 -16.29
CA GLY A 96 -13.22 -14.52 -15.54
C GLY A 96 -12.48 -15.11 -14.33
N MET A 97 -11.39 -14.48 -13.89
CA MET A 97 -10.59 -14.90 -12.74
C MET A 97 -10.75 -13.91 -11.59
N THR A 98 -10.86 -14.41 -10.36
CA THR A 98 -11.02 -13.56 -9.16
C THR A 98 -10.04 -13.99 -8.09
N ILE A 99 -9.39 -13.01 -7.44
CA ILE A 99 -8.57 -13.24 -6.26
C ILE A 99 -9.31 -12.67 -5.05
N PHE A 100 -9.60 -13.54 -4.09
CA PHE A 100 -10.22 -13.17 -2.83
C PHE A 100 -9.22 -12.41 -1.92
N TRP A 101 -9.73 -11.51 -1.09
CA TRP A 101 -8.96 -10.75 -0.11
C TRP A 101 -8.19 -11.67 0.84
N GLY A 102 -8.81 -12.74 1.34
CA GLY A 102 -8.13 -13.72 2.20
C GLY A 102 -6.95 -14.40 1.51
N GLN A 103 -7.11 -14.74 0.23
CA GLN A 103 -6.04 -15.35 -0.58
C GLN A 103 -4.90 -14.35 -0.84
N TRP A 104 -5.23 -13.10 -1.15
CA TRP A 104 -4.26 -12.02 -1.29
C TRP A 104 -3.46 -11.83 0.00
N GLY A 105 -4.17 -11.69 1.11
CA GLY A 105 -3.59 -11.47 2.43
C GLY A 105 -2.63 -12.58 2.82
N ALA A 106 -3.01 -13.85 2.64
CA ALA A 106 -2.17 -15.00 2.94
C ALA A 106 -0.83 -15.01 2.17
N ARG A 107 -0.83 -14.50 0.93
CA ARG A 107 0.35 -14.43 0.06
C ARG A 107 1.21 -13.20 0.32
N MET A 108 0.60 -12.05 0.57
CA MET A 108 1.29 -10.76 0.61
C MET A 108 1.61 -10.30 2.04
N ILE A 109 0.73 -10.48 3.03
CA ILE A 109 0.94 -9.92 4.38
C ILE A 109 2.19 -10.45 5.09
N PRO A 110 2.45 -11.78 5.14
CA PRO A 110 3.50 -12.31 6.02
C PRO A 110 4.92 -11.89 5.61
N VAL A 111 5.23 -11.93 4.32
CA VAL A 111 6.54 -11.54 3.82
C VAL A 111 6.55 -10.09 3.38
N PHE A 112 5.65 -9.71 2.48
CA PHE A 112 5.69 -8.38 1.87
C PHE A 112 5.26 -7.30 2.86
N GLY A 113 4.13 -7.49 3.55
CA GLY A 113 3.60 -6.51 4.51
C GLY A 113 4.56 -6.24 5.66
N LEU A 114 4.92 -7.30 6.41
CA LEU A 114 5.88 -7.18 7.52
C LEU A 114 7.28 -6.79 7.04
N GLY A 115 7.75 -7.40 5.95
CA GLY A 115 9.05 -7.10 5.36
C GLY A 115 9.17 -5.62 4.96
N ALA A 116 8.12 -5.03 4.38
CA ALA A 116 8.10 -3.61 4.03
C ALA A 116 8.18 -2.69 5.25
N VAL A 117 7.50 -3.04 6.36
CA VAL A 117 7.63 -2.30 7.64
C VAL A 117 9.08 -2.33 8.12
N PHE A 118 9.71 -3.51 8.10
CA PHE A 118 11.11 -3.64 8.51
C PHE A 118 12.09 -2.99 7.54
N ALA A 119 11.82 -3.00 6.23
CA ALA A 119 12.63 -2.33 5.23
C ALA A 119 12.59 -0.80 5.42
N VAL A 120 11.40 -0.23 5.66
CA VAL A 120 11.27 1.18 6.03
C VAL A 120 12.06 1.42 7.31
N TYR A 121 11.84 0.64 8.37
CA TYR A 121 12.57 0.81 9.63
C TYR A 121 14.10 0.75 9.48
N ALA A 122 14.60 -0.21 8.69
CA ALA A 122 16.02 -0.37 8.39
C ALA A 122 16.56 0.83 7.59
N SER A 123 15.81 1.36 6.62
CA SER A 123 16.15 2.60 5.92
C SER A 123 16.35 3.76 6.90
N LEU A 124 15.49 3.84 7.93
CA LEU A 124 15.56 4.93 8.89
C LEU A 124 16.81 4.81 9.77
N ARG A 125 17.12 3.58 10.20
CA ARG A 125 18.32 3.23 10.98
C ARG A 125 19.62 3.55 10.24
N LEU A 126 19.64 3.34 8.92
CA LEU A 126 20.84 3.54 8.10
C LEU A 126 21.10 5.01 7.79
N TRP A 127 20.05 5.77 7.44
CA TRP A 127 20.20 7.11 6.88
C TRP A 127 19.96 8.25 7.87
N PHE A 128 19.24 8.01 8.97
CA PHE A 128 18.89 9.04 9.94
C PHE A 128 19.54 8.75 11.28
N ARG A 129 20.36 9.69 11.76
CA ARG A 129 20.90 9.60 13.12
C ARG A 129 19.77 9.81 14.13
N ALA A 130 19.77 9.01 15.19
CA ALA A 130 18.84 9.21 16.30
C ALA A 130 19.07 10.61 16.89
N PRO A 131 18.07 11.50 16.89
CA PRO A 131 18.20 12.76 17.56
C PRO A 131 18.25 12.52 19.07
N GLN A 132 18.82 13.49 19.80
CA GLN A 132 18.47 13.60 21.21
C GLN A 132 16.95 13.83 21.29
N LEU A 133 16.29 13.21 22.27
CA LEU A 133 14.88 13.42 22.55
C LEU A 133 14.76 14.38 23.74
N PRO A 134 14.94 15.70 23.54
CA PRO A 134 14.77 16.67 24.61
C PRO A 134 13.29 16.89 24.97
N GLY A 135 12.37 16.33 24.18
CA GLY A 135 10.93 16.41 24.39
C GLY A 135 10.42 15.41 25.41
N ASP A 136 9.49 15.83 26.26
CA ASP A 136 8.82 14.96 27.22
C ASP A 136 7.75 14.12 26.50
N LEU A 137 8.01 12.84 26.26
CA LEU A 137 7.02 11.90 25.73
C LEU A 137 5.78 11.80 26.64
N ARG A 138 5.88 12.18 27.92
CA ARG A 138 4.73 12.28 28.82
C ARG A 138 3.82 13.45 28.48
N ALA A 139 4.32 14.54 27.88
CA ALA A 139 3.49 15.65 27.42
C ALA A 139 2.52 15.19 26.32
N LEU A 140 3.02 14.39 25.37
CA LEU A 140 2.19 13.76 24.35
C LEU A 140 1.17 12.79 24.97
N THR A 141 1.58 12.03 25.98
CA THR A 141 0.68 11.12 26.71
C THR A 141 -0.44 11.91 27.42
N ARG A 142 -0.13 13.09 27.98
CA ARG A 142 -1.11 13.99 28.60
C ARG A 142 -2.07 14.61 27.59
N GLU A 143 -1.58 15.14 26.46
CA GLU A 143 -2.44 15.67 25.40
C GLU A 143 -3.43 14.62 24.87
N LEU A 144 -3.01 13.37 24.85
CA LEU A 144 -3.85 12.26 24.41
C LEU A 144 -4.78 11.75 25.51
N GLU A 145 -4.41 11.86 26.78
CA GLU A 145 -5.34 11.68 27.91
C GLU A 145 -6.46 12.74 27.89
N LEU A 146 -6.18 13.94 27.38
CA LEU A 146 -7.18 15.01 27.20
C LEU A 146 -8.17 14.72 26.06
N LEU A 147 -7.82 13.88 25.06
CA LEU A 147 -8.78 13.46 24.02
C LEU A 147 -9.93 12.62 24.59
N GLY A 148 -9.73 12.00 25.76
CA GLY A 148 -10.71 11.14 26.39
C GLY A 148 -10.96 9.83 25.62
N PRO A 149 -11.90 8.99 26.09
CA PRO A 149 -12.30 7.79 25.38
C PRO A 149 -12.97 8.15 24.04
N PRO A 150 -12.87 7.29 23.01
CA PRO A 150 -13.50 7.54 21.72
C PRO A 150 -15.00 7.80 21.92
N SER A 151 -15.53 8.79 21.23
CA SER A 151 -16.95 9.11 21.18
C SER A 151 -17.78 7.90 20.73
N ALA A 152 -19.10 7.96 20.96
CA ALA A 152 -20.00 6.91 20.48
C ALA A 152 -19.95 6.77 18.94
N ALA A 153 -19.81 7.90 18.24
CA ALA A 153 -19.63 7.97 16.79
C ALA A 153 -18.34 7.25 16.34
N GLU A 154 -17.18 7.60 16.91
CA GLU A 154 -15.90 6.96 16.58
C GLU A 154 -15.91 5.46 16.86
N ARG A 155 -16.52 5.04 17.97
CA ARG A 155 -16.68 3.61 18.29
C ARG A 155 -17.49 2.88 17.20
N ARG A 156 -18.60 3.46 16.74
CA ARG A 156 -19.40 2.85 15.65
C ARG A 156 -18.61 2.75 14.35
N VAL A 157 -17.84 3.78 13.98
CA VAL A 157 -16.97 3.72 12.79
C VAL A 157 -15.93 2.61 12.93
N ILE A 158 -15.23 2.52 14.07
CA ILE A 158 -14.26 1.45 14.32
C ILE A 158 -14.92 0.08 14.22
N TRP A 159 -16.13 -0.10 14.77
CA TRP A 159 -16.89 -1.34 14.66
C TRP A 159 -17.25 -1.69 13.22
N LEU A 160 -17.75 -0.74 12.43
CA LEU A 160 -18.12 -0.96 11.03
C LEU A 160 -16.90 -1.30 10.16
N LEU A 161 -15.76 -0.63 10.38
CA LEU A 161 -14.51 -0.97 9.71
C LEU A 161 -13.98 -2.35 10.14
N GLY A 162 -14.08 -2.68 11.42
CA GLY A 162 -13.75 -4.01 11.93
C GLY A 162 -14.62 -5.11 11.30
N LEU A 163 -15.92 -4.84 11.12
CA LEU A 163 -16.84 -5.73 10.42
C LEU A 163 -16.44 -5.91 8.95
N ALA A 164 -16.06 -4.84 8.24
CA ALA A 164 -15.57 -4.92 6.87
C ALA A 164 -14.34 -5.83 6.76
N ILE A 165 -13.36 -5.64 7.64
CA ILE A 165 -12.15 -6.47 7.68
C ILE A 165 -12.49 -7.92 7.97
N ALA A 166 -13.40 -8.18 8.92
CA ALA A 166 -13.81 -9.54 9.25
C ALA A 166 -14.44 -10.23 8.03
N LEU A 167 -15.39 -9.56 7.36
CA LEU A 167 -16.04 -10.07 6.15
C LEU A 167 -15.03 -10.29 5.01
N TRP A 168 -14.12 -9.34 4.76
CA TRP A 168 -13.06 -9.54 3.76
C TRP A 168 -12.11 -10.68 4.13
N ALA A 169 -11.73 -10.80 5.39
CA ALA A 169 -10.86 -11.87 5.84
C ALA A 169 -11.51 -13.25 5.71
N THR A 170 -12.84 -13.35 5.81
CA THR A 170 -13.61 -14.60 5.69
C THR A 170 -14.20 -14.82 4.30
N ASP A 171 -13.78 -14.07 3.29
CA ASP A 171 -14.40 -14.11 1.97
C ASP A 171 -14.27 -15.46 1.25
N PHE A 172 -13.24 -16.23 1.60
CA PHE A 172 -13.09 -17.62 1.15
C PHE A 172 -14.16 -18.57 1.70
N LEU A 173 -14.91 -18.21 2.75
CA LEU A 173 -15.99 -19.02 3.32
C LEU A 173 -17.35 -18.72 2.67
N HIS A 174 -17.65 -17.44 2.45
CA HIS A 174 -18.95 -17.01 1.95
C HIS A 174 -18.95 -16.66 0.46
N HIS A 175 -17.77 -16.61 -0.17
CA HIS A 175 -17.58 -16.31 -1.60
C HIS A 175 -18.23 -15.00 -2.06
N ILE A 176 -18.37 -14.03 -1.15
CA ILE A 176 -18.94 -12.71 -1.47
C ILE A 176 -17.80 -11.84 -1.97
N HIS A 177 -17.99 -11.25 -3.14
CA HIS A 177 -17.00 -10.36 -3.73
C HIS A 177 -16.69 -9.18 -2.79
N PRO A 178 -15.41 -8.78 -2.62
CA PRO A 178 -15.03 -7.69 -1.73
C PRO A 178 -15.75 -6.36 -1.99
N THR A 179 -16.17 -6.10 -3.23
CA THR A 179 -16.93 -4.89 -3.61
C THR A 179 -18.32 -4.87 -2.98
N PHE A 180 -19.00 -6.01 -2.84
CA PHE A 180 -20.31 -6.06 -2.18
C PHE A 180 -20.19 -5.84 -0.68
N VAL A 181 -19.13 -6.35 -0.05
CA VAL A 181 -18.81 -6.05 1.35
C VAL A 181 -18.57 -4.55 1.53
N ALA A 182 -17.80 -3.91 0.64
CA ALA A 182 -17.58 -2.47 0.67
C ALA A 182 -18.88 -1.67 0.49
N LEU A 183 -19.75 -2.09 -0.44
CA LEU A 183 -21.06 -1.47 -0.66
C LEU A 183 -21.97 -1.60 0.58
N LEU A 184 -21.99 -2.78 1.21
CA LEU A 184 -22.77 -3.04 2.42
C LEU A 184 -22.31 -2.13 3.56
N VAL A 185 -21.02 -2.13 3.87
CA VAL A 185 -20.48 -1.35 5.01
C VAL A 185 -20.58 0.15 4.75
N SER A 186 -20.32 0.61 3.52
CA SER A 186 -20.51 2.02 3.16
C SER A 186 -21.99 2.44 3.26
N SER A 187 -22.93 1.59 2.86
CA SER A 187 -24.37 1.87 3.04
C SER A 187 -24.74 1.96 4.52
N LEU A 188 -24.23 1.05 5.36
CA LEU A 188 -24.46 1.07 6.80
C LEU A 188 -23.97 2.35 7.49
N LEU A 189 -22.97 3.05 6.92
CA LEU A 189 -22.49 4.34 7.46
C LEU A 189 -23.53 5.47 7.32
N PHE A 190 -24.51 5.34 6.43
CA PHE A 190 -25.57 6.33 6.19
C PHE A 190 -26.94 5.92 6.75
N VAL A 191 -27.09 4.68 7.22
CA VAL A 191 -28.36 4.19 7.79
C VAL A 191 -28.65 4.92 9.10
N PRO A 192 -29.85 5.48 9.31
CA PRO A 192 -30.19 6.13 10.57
C PRO A 192 -30.01 5.17 11.77
N TYR A 193 -29.63 5.71 12.93
CA TYR A 193 -29.33 4.98 14.19
C TYR A 193 -28.04 4.14 14.20
N VAL A 194 -27.60 3.61 13.06
CA VAL A 194 -26.36 2.81 12.93
C VAL A 194 -25.21 3.64 12.38
N GLY A 195 -25.49 4.39 11.34
CA GLY A 195 -24.58 5.24 10.61
C GLY A 195 -24.10 6.45 11.40
N VAL A 196 -22.99 7.02 10.93
CA VAL A 196 -22.31 8.17 11.53
C VAL A 196 -22.17 9.31 10.52
N LEU A 197 -22.47 9.05 9.25
CA LEU A 197 -22.35 10.03 8.18
C LEU A 197 -23.72 10.51 7.72
N ASP A 198 -23.84 11.82 7.56
CA ASP A 198 -24.93 12.44 6.82
C ASP A 198 -24.63 12.40 5.32
N PHE A 199 -25.67 12.45 4.48
CA PHE A 199 -25.50 12.50 3.03
C PHE A 199 -24.67 13.71 2.55
N GLU A 200 -24.54 14.77 3.36
CA GLU A 200 -23.63 15.88 3.04
C GLU A 200 -22.16 15.44 3.00
N ALA A 201 -21.76 14.42 3.76
CA ALA A 201 -20.40 13.87 3.73
C ALA A 201 -20.02 13.36 2.34
N VAL A 202 -21.00 12.92 1.53
CA VAL A 202 -20.80 12.48 0.15
C VAL A 202 -20.28 13.62 -0.72
N ARG A 203 -20.68 14.88 -0.47
CA ARG A 203 -20.19 16.04 -1.23
C ARG A 203 -18.70 16.30 -1.06
N GLY A 204 -18.12 15.85 0.06
CA GLY A 204 -16.68 15.93 0.31
C GLY A 204 -15.86 14.88 -0.43
N LEU A 205 -16.50 13.90 -1.07
CA LEU A 205 -15.79 12.87 -1.85
C LEU A 205 -15.27 13.45 -3.16
N ASN A 206 -14.01 13.16 -3.46
CA ASN A 206 -13.43 13.50 -4.74
C ASN A 206 -13.90 12.51 -5.83
N PHE A 207 -15.12 12.72 -6.31
CA PHE A 207 -15.70 11.93 -7.41
C PHE A 207 -14.86 11.99 -8.69
N SER A 208 -14.06 13.03 -8.90
CA SER A 208 -13.12 13.09 -10.02
C SER A 208 -12.05 12.00 -9.95
N ILE A 209 -11.51 11.72 -8.75
CA ILE A 209 -10.57 10.61 -8.57
C ILE A 209 -11.30 9.26 -8.70
N VAL A 210 -12.49 9.12 -8.10
CA VAL A 210 -13.19 7.83 -8.05
C VAL A 210 -13.80 7.44 -9.39
N LEU A 211 -14.49 8.35 -10.07
CA LEU A 211 -15.23 8.05 -11.31
C LEU A 211 -14.39 8.33 -12.55
N PHE A 212 -13.80 9.53 -12.65
CA PHE A 212 -13.09 9.92 -13.87
C PHE A 212 -11.71 9.27 -13.94
N TYR A 213 -10.92 9.29 -12.87
CA TYR A 213 -9.57 8.77 -12.92
C TYR A 213 -9.53 7.23 -12.95
N ILE A 214 -10.19 6.53 -12.01
CA ILE A 214 -10.27 5.05 -12.06
C ILE A 214 -10.95 4.57 -13.35
N GLY A 215 -12.04 5.24 -13.76
CA GLY A 215 -12.74 4.93 -15.01
C GLY A 215 -11.85 5.12 -16.25
N ALA A 216 -11.12 6.24 -16.33
CA ALA A 216 -10.17 6.49 -17.42
C ALA A 216 -9.04 5.46 -17.45
N VAL A 217 -8.55 5.05 -16.29
CA VAL A 217 -7.47 4.06 -16.17
C VAL A 217 -7.94 2.68 -16.66
N PHE A 218 -9.16 2.25 -16.33
CA PHE A 218 -9.74 1.04 -16.93
C PHE A 218 -10.06 1.19 -18.42
N ALA A 219 -10.45 2.39 -18.85
CA ALA A 219 -10.69 2.70 -20.26
C ALA A 219 -9.40 2.59 -21.07
N ILE A 220 -8.26 3.09 -20.57
CA ILE A 220 -6.95 2.94 -21.20
C ILE A 220 -6.64 1.46 -21.41
N GLY A 221 -6.75 0.62 -20.37
CA GLY A 221 -6.51 -0.83 -20.51
C GLY A 221 -7.42 -1.46 -21.57
N THR A 222 -8.69 -1.07 -21.61
CA THR A 222 -9.68 -1.57 -22.60
C THR A 222 -9.35 -1.10 -24.02
N VAL A 223 -8.93 0.16 -24.20
CA VAL A 223 -8.53 0.71 -25.49
C VAL A 223 -7.26 0.02 -25.99
N LEU A 224 -6.25 -0.19 -25.12
CA LEU A 224 -5.02 -0.91 -25.49
C LEU A 224 -5.29 -2.37 -25.90
N GLN A 225 -6.30 -3.01 -25.31
CA GLN A 225 -6.78 -4.31 -25.75
C GLN A 225 -7.49 -4.21 -27.11
N GLY A 226 -8.45 -3.30 -27.24
CA GLY A 226 -9.24 -3.11 -28.46
C GLY A 226 -8.43 -2.67 -29.69
N THR A 227 -7.33 -1.93 -29.50
CA THR A 227 -6.42 -1.52 -30.59
C THR A 227 -5.44 -2.61 -30.99
N GLY A 228 -5.39 -3.74 -30.27
CA GLY A 228 -4.40 -4.79 -30.48
C GLY A 228 -2.99 -4.44 -29.98
N PHE A 229 -2.81 -3.31 -29.29
CA PHE A 229 -1.51 -2.93 -28.74
C PHE A 229 -0.99 -3.95 -27.73
N THR A 230 -1.87 -4.46 -26.86
CA THR A 230 -1.49 -5.50 -25.89
C THR A 230 -0.97 -6.76 -26.57
N ALA A 231 -1.64 -7.20 -27.64
CA ALA A 231 -1.22 -8.33 -28.45
C ALA A 231 0.13 -8.06 -29.11
N TRP A 232 0.28 -6.89 -29.75
CA TRP A 232 1.53 -6.47 -30.36
C TRP A 232 2.69 -6.39 -29.35
N ALA A 233 2.48 -5.79 -28.18
CA ALA A 233 3.50 -5.67 -27.14
C ALA A 233 3.88 -7.05 -26.57
N SER A 234 2.89 -7.92 -26.31
CA SER A 234 3.16 -9.30 -25.89
C SER A 234 3.95 -10.08 -26.94
N GLY A 235 3.60 -9.92 -28.22
CA GLY A 235 4.17 -10.66 -29.36
C GLY A 235 5.47 -10.08 -29.95
N GLN A 236 5.87 -8.86 -29.57
CA GLN A 236 7.08 -8.22 -30.11
C GLN A 236 8.08 -7.86 -29.03
N VAL A 237 7.62 -7.56 -27.81
CA VAL A 237 8.48 -7.14 -26.69
C VAL A 237 8.76 -8.30 -25.75
N LEU A 238 7.78 -9.18 -25.52
CA LEU A 238 7.93 -10.33 -24.64
C LEU A 238 8.17 -11.65 -25.39
N GLU A 239 7.71 -11.77 -26.64
CA GLU A 239 7.99 -12.91 -27.50
C GLU A 239 9.49 -12.95 -27.84
N GLY A 240 10.16 -14.04 -27.48
CA GLY A 240 11.62 -14.17 -27.55
C GLY A 240 12.37 -13.91 -26.23
N SER A 241 11.72 -13.33 -25.21
CA SER A 241 12.30 -13.16 -23.87
C SER A 241 12.65 -14.51 -23.20
N GLY A 242 11.96 -15.58 -23.59
CA GLY A 242 12.11 -16.90 -22.99
C GLY A 242 11.63 -16.98 -21.54
N LEU A 243 10.81 -16.03 -21.07
CA LEU A 243 10.22 -16.00 -19.72
C LEU A 243 9.53 -17.33 -19.37
N GLU A 244 8.88 -17.95 -20.34
CA GLU A 244 8.21 -19.25 -20.23
C GLU A 244 9.20 -20.40 -20.00
N ARG A 245 10.43 -20.30 -20.50
CA ARG A 245 11.49 -21.31 -20.35
C ARG A 245 12.24 -21.20 -19.02
N LEU A 246 12.10 -20.08 -18.31
CA LEU A 246 12.68 -19.91 -16.99
C LEU A 246 11.99 -20.82 -15.97
N GLY A 247 12.77 -21.31 -15.00
CA GLY A 247 12.21 -21.99 -13.83
C GLY A 247 11.29 -21.06 -13.02
N TRP A 248 10.51 -21.63 -12.10
CA TRP A 248 9.52 -20.90 -11.29
C TRP A 248 10.06 -19.58 -10.72
N PHE A 249 11.25 -19.60 -10.12
CA PHE A 249 11.85 -18.43 -9.50
C PHE A 249 12.21 -17.36 -10.54
N GLY A 250 12.92 -17.74 -11.59
CA GLY A 250 13.37 -16.80 -12.63
C GLY A 250 12.19 -16.14 -13.34
N ARG A 251 11.14 -16.90 -13.65
CA ARG A 251 9.92 -16.39 -14.27
C ARG A 251 9.26 -15.31 -13.40
N HIS A 252 8.98 -15.61 -12.14
CA HIS A 252 8.33 -14.66 -11.23
C HIS A 252 9.20 -13.44 -10.95
N TYR A 253 10.51 -13.64 -10.77
CA TYR A 253 11.44 -12.56 -10.47
C TYR A 253 11.62 -11.60 -11.64
N VAL A 254 11.74 -12.11 -12.88
CA VAL A 254 11.88 -11.27 -14.06
C VAL A 254 10.59 -10.50 -14.34
N VAL A 255 9.40 -11.11 -14.17
CA VAL A 255 8.12 -10.38 -14.29
C VAL A 255 8.06 -9.23 -13.27
N THR A 256 8.37 -9.49 -12.00
CA THR A 256 8.41 -8.47 -10.95
C THR A 256 9.42 -7.37 -11.26
N LEU A 257 10.61 -7.72 -11.77
CA LEU A 257 11.64 -6.77 -12.15
C LEU A 257 11.20 -5.88 -13.31
N ILE A 258 10.63 -6.48 -14.37
CA ILE A 258 10.14 -5.72 -15.53
C ILE A 258 9.06 -4.74 -15.08
N ALA A 259 8.05 -5.20 -14.33
CA ALA A 259 7.03 -4.32 -13.76
C ALA A 259 7.70 -3.17 -13.00
N SER A 260 8.50 -3.47 -11.99
CA SER A 260 9.17 -2.43 -11.20
C SER A 260 10.00 -1.42 -12.02
N LEU A 261 10.64 -1.84 -13.12
CA LEU A 261 11.35 -0.93 -14.02
C LEU A 261 10.41 -0.02 -14.83
N PHE A 262 9.21 -0.48 -15.18
CA PHE A 262 8.21 0.35 -15.84
C PHE A 262 7.71 1.50 -14.97
N ALA A 263 7.72 1.32 -13.65
CA ALA A 263 7.46 2.42 -12.71
C ALA A 263 8.38 3.63 -12.95
N LEU A 264 9.58 3.45 -13.54
CA LEU A 264 10.48 4.58 -13.83
C LEU A 264 9.88 5.57 -14.84
N PHE A 265 8.94 5.13 -15.68
CA PHE A 265 8.37 5.96 -16.74
C PHE A 265 6.99 6.53 -16.39
N MET A 266 6.30 5.95 -15.41
CA MET A 266 4.93 6.34 -15.05
C MET A 266 4.64 6.08 -13.57
N ASP A 267 3.60 6.68 -13.02
CA ASP A 267 3.18 6.40 -11.66
C ASP A 267 2.61 4.97 -11.53
N THR A 268 2.71 4.40 -10.32
CA THR A 268 2.30 3.00 -10.05
C THR A 268 0.85 2.68 -10.43
N LEU A 269 -0.04 3.68 -10.49
CA LEU A 269 -1.43 3.46 -10.89
C LEU A 269 -1.56 3.31 -12.40
N ALA A 270 -0.98 4.24 -13.17
CA ALA A 270 -0.93 4.15 -14.62
C ALA A 270 -0.20 2.87 -15.07
N GLU A 271 0.87 2.52 -14.37
CA GLU A 271 1.61 1.28 -14.60
C GLU A 271 0.71 0.04 -14.51
N SER A 272 -0.09 -0.05 -13.44
CA SER A 272 -0.97 -1.20 -13.22
C SER A 272 -2.03 -1.39 -14.29
N SER A 273 -2.44 -0.34 -15.01
CA SER A 273 -3.44 -0.48 -16.07
C SER A 273 -2.86 -0.78 -17.45
N VAL A 274 -1.63 -0.34 -17.70
CA VAL A 274 -0.95 -0.53 -18.98
C VAL A 274 -0.23 -1.88 -19.01
N ILE A 275 0.46 -2.23 -17.94
CA ILE A 275 1.37 -3.39 -17.90
C ILE A 275 0.61 -4.69 -17.60
N THR A 276 -0.37 -4.67 -16.69
CA THR A 276 -1.16 -5.85 -16.31
C THR A 276 -1.78 -6.60 -17.50
N PRO A 277 -2.52 -5.95 -18.43
CA PRO A 277 -3.17 -6.69 -19.51
C PRO A 277 -2.15 -7.32 -20.49
N ILE A 278 -0.98 -6.71 -20.69
CA ILE A 278 0.10 -7.23 -21.54
C ILE A 278 0.63 -8.55 -20.95
N PHE A 279 0.95 -8.55 -19.65
CA PHE A 279 1.49 -9.74 -18.98
C PHE A 279 0.44 -10.84 -18.77
N ILE A 280 -0.82 -10.49 -18.53
CA ILE A 280 -1.91 -11.48 -18.49
C ILE A 280 -2.08 -12.15 -19.85
N GLN A 281 -2.09 -11.38 -20.95
CA GLN A 281 -2.18 -11.94 -22.28
C GLN A 281 -0.98 -12.84 -22.60
N TYR A 282 0.24 -12.39 -22.29
CA TYR A 282 1.45 -13.18 -22.45
C TYR A 282 1.40 -14.49 -21.65
N ALA A 283 0.95 -14.42 -20.40
CA ALA A 283 0.82 -15.60 -19.55
C ALA A 283 -0.15 -16.63 -20.15
N LYS A 284 -1.30 -16.18 -20.66
CA LYS A 284 -2.27 -17.05 -21.34
C LYS A 284 -1.69 -17.67 -22.62
N ALA A 285 -0.98 -16.88 -23.43
CA ALA A 285 -0.39 -17.34 -24.70
C ALA A 285 0.68 -18.43 -24.50
N HIS A 286 1.43 -18.37 -23.40
CA HIS A 286 2.53 -19.28 -23.10
C HIS A 286 2.23 -20.30 -21.98
N GLY A 287 0.96 -20.44 -21.58
CA GLY A 287 0.56 -21.41 -20.54
C GLY A 287 1.16 -21.14 -19.16
N MET A 288 1.54 -19.89 -18.86
CA MET A 288 1.95 -19.49 -17.51
C MET A 288 0.71 -19.29 -16.63
N ASP A 289 0.87 -19.55 -15.33
CA ASP A 289 -0.19 -19.29 -14.37
C ASP A 289 -0.47 -17.78 -14.27
N VAL A 290 -1.69 -17.39 -14.62
CA VAL A 290 -2.10 -15.98 -14.66
C VAL A 290 -2.16 -15.38 -13.26
N ILE A 291 -2.68 -16.13 -12.27
CA ILE A 291 -2.82 -15.64 -10.89
C ILE A 291 -1.44 -15.32 -10.30
N ASN A 292 -0.47 -16.21 -10.45
CA ASN A 292 0.87 -16.04 -9.92
C ASN A 292 1.65 -14.96 -10.68
N THR A 293 1.40 -14.81 -11.99
CA THR A 293 1.90 -13.66 -12.78
C THR A 293 1.35 -12.35 -12.22
N THR A 294 0.05 -12.31 -11.91
CA THR A 294 -0.61 -11.17 -11.29
C THR A 294 -0.01 -10.82 -9.92
N PHE A 295 0.31 -11.80 -9.07
CA PHE A 295 1.03 -11.53 -7.82
C PHE A 295 2.45 -10.99 -8.05
N SER A 296 3.18 -11.48 -9.06
CA SER A 296 4.49 -10.92 -9.45
C SER A 296 4.41 -9.47 -9.87
N LEU A 297 3.39 -9.09 -10.64
CA LEU A 297 3.13 -7.70 -11.03
C LEU A 297 2.81 -6.83 -9.81
N ALA A 298 1.95 -7.32 -8.91
CA ALA A 298 1.58 -6.61 -7.69
C ALA A 298 2.79 -6.26 -6.82
N ILE A 299 3.75 -7.19 -6.67
CA ILE A 299 5.03 -6.90 -5.98
C ILE A 299 5.82 -5.80 -6.70
N GLY A 300 5.87 -5.84 -8.04
CA GLY A 300 6.58 -4.84 -8.85
C GLY A 300 6.03 -3.42 -8.66
N TYR A 301 4.71 -3.28 -8.62
CA TYR A 301 4.01 -2.00 -8.46
C TYR A 301 4.11 -1.39 -7.06
N ALA A 302 4.41 -2.20 -6.07
CA ALA A 302 4.35 -1.81 -4.68
C ALA A 302 5.64 -1.15 -4.15
N PHE A 303 6.72 -1.12 -4.95
CA PHE A 303 8.03 -0.63 -4.56
C PHE A 303 8.58 0.46 -5.50
N PRO A 304 8.04 1.70 -5.46
CA PRO A 304 8.66 2.84 -6.12
C PRO A 304 10.05 3.12 -5.54
N TYR A 305 10.99 3.50 -6.40
CA TYR A 305 12.37 3.87 -6.07
C TYR A 305 12.52 5.38 -5.82
N PHE A 306 11.71 6.17 -6.52
CA PHE A 306 11.76 7.62 -6.55
C PHE A 306 10.45 8.20 -6.01
N PRO A 307 10.50 9.35 -5.32
CA PRO A 307 9.31 9.96 -4.73
C PRO A 307 8.20 10.24 -5.75
N TYR A 308 8.55 10.64 -6.97
CA TYR A 308 7.56 11.05 -7.99
C TYR A 308 6.63 9.91 -8.45
N GLN A 309 7.06 8.65 -8.29
CA GLN A 309 6.31 7.48 -8.74
C GLN A 309 5.06 7.22 -7.89
N ALA A 310 4.97 7.87 -6.72
CA ALA A 310 3.89 7.69 -5.76
C ALA A 310 3.46 9.02 -5.15
N ALA A 311 2.27 9.51 -5.55
CA ALA A 311 1.67 10.71 -4.98
C ALA A 311 1.64 10.76 -3.44
N PRO A 312 1.36 9.65 -2.70
CA PRO A 312 1.38 9.69 -1.23
C PRO A 312 2.75 10.02 -0.65
N ILE A 313 3.82 9.60 -1.32
CA ILE A 313 5.19 9.86 -0.90
C ILE A 313 5.57 11.32 -1.19
N ILE A 314 5.19 11.87 -2.35
CA ILE A 314 5.40 13.29 -2.66
C ILE A 314 4.67 14.17 -1.66
N PHE A 315 3.44 13.81 -1.28
CA PHE A 315 2.62 14.60 -0.37
C PHE A 315 3.31 14.89 0.97
N LEU A 316 4.15 13.98 1.45
CA LEU A 316 4.96 14.18 2.66
C LEU A 316 5.90 15.40 2.54
N LEU A 317 6.44 15.67 1.35
CA LEU A 317 7.31 16.82 1.10
C LEU A 317 6.57 18.15 1.27
N GLY A 318 5.26 18.19 0.99
CA GLY A 318 4.43 19.39 1.08
C GLY A 318 4.37 20.01 2.48
N TYR A 319 4.64 19.24 3.54
CA TYR A 319 4.67 19.74 4.91
C TYR A 319 5.98 20.47 5.28
N GLY A 320 7.04 20.31 4.48
CA GLY A 320 8.35 20.92 4.72
C GLY A 320 9.13 20.35 5.90
N TYR A 321 8.68 19.26 6.52
CA TYR A 321 9.39 18.57 7.61
C TYR A 321 10.42 17.56 7.13
N VAL A 322 10.30 17.12 5.88
CA VAL A 322 11.22 16.19 5.22
C VAL A 322 11.79 16.81 3.96
N THR A 323 13.07 16.59 3.68
CA THR A 323 13.69 17.10 2.46
C THR A 323 13.60 16.09 1.32
N PRO A 324 13.61 16.54 0.05
CA PRO A 324 13.60 15.63 -1.11
C PRO A 324 14.70 14.56 -1.06
N GLN A 325 15.90 14.94 -0.60
CA GLN A 325 17.03 14.01 -0.47
C GLN A 325 16.80 12.93 0.58
N GLN A 326 16.14 13.26 1.70
CA GLN A 326 15.81 12.30 2.76
C GLN A 326 14.77 11.30 2.27
N VAL A 327 13.72 11.79 1.60
CA VAL A 327 12.69 10.93 1.01
C VAL A 327 13.31 10.04 -0.07
N LEU A 328 14.12 10.59 -0.97
CA LEU A 328 14.80 9.84 -2.02
C LEU A 328 15.69 8.72 -1.47
N ARG A 329 16.51 8.98 -0.43
CA ARG A 329 17.35 7.94 0.20
C ARG A 329 16.51 6.81 0.78
N ALA A 330 15.40 7.16 1.43
CA ALA A 330 14.49 6.17 2.01
C ALA A 330 13.78 5.36 0.92
N THR A 331 13.24 6.00 -0.12
CA THR A 331 12.56 5.28 -1.21
C THR A 331 13.51 4.43 -2.04
N LEU A 332 14.73 4.90 -2.33
CA LEU A 332 15.73 4.09 -3.04
C LEU A 332 16.10 2.85 -2.23
N PHE A 333 16.29 3.00 -0.92
CA PHE A 333 16.59 1.86 -0.06
C PHE A 333 15.41 0.88 0.03
N VAL A 334 14.20 1.37 0.28
CA VAL A 334 13.02 0.51 0.46
C VAL A 334 12.62 -0.15 -0.86
N GLY A 335 12.64 0.59 -1.97
CA GLY A 335 12.39 0.05 -3.30
C GLY A 335 13.42 -1.01 -3.68
N GLY A 336 14.71 -0.72 -3.46
CA GLY A 336 15.80 -1.68 -3.67
C GLY A 336 15.67 -2.92 -2.78
N ALA A 337 15.42 -2.77 -1.49
CA ALA A 337 15.19 -3.90 -0.58
C ALA A 337 13.93 -4.69 -0.97
N GLY A 338 12.89 -4.01 -1.44
CA GLY A 338 11.67 -4.60 -1.94
C GLY A 338 11.91 -5.59 -3.08
N ILE A 339 12.66 -5.17 -4.08
CA ILE A 339 12.92 -5.99 -5.27
C ILE A 339 14.06 -6.99 -5.05
N LEU A 340 15.16 -6.58 -4.42
CA LEU A 340 16.35 -7.43 -4.28
C LEU A 340 16.26 -8.43 -3.12
N VAL A 341 15.42 -8.17 -2.12
CA VAL A 341 15.33 -8.99 -0.91
C VAL A 341 13.92 -9.53 -0.71
N LEU A 342 12.91 -8.65 -0.61
CA LEU A 342 11.55 -9.07 -0.25
C LEU A 342 10.87 -9.88 -1.36
N ALA A 343 11.05 -9.52 -2.62
CA ALA A 343 10.47 -10.26 -3.75
C ALA A 343 11.00 -11.71 -3.85
N PRO A 344 12.32 -11.98 -3.80
CA PRO A 344 12.85 -13.34 -3.72
C PRO A 344 12.30 -14.14 -2.53
N ILE A 345 12.25 -13.53 -1.34
CA ILE A 345 11.73 -14.20 -0.13
C ILE A 345 10.25 -14.52 -0.30
N ALA A 346 9.46 -13.62 -0.88
CA ALA A 346 8.03 -13.83 -1.12
C ALA A 346 7.81 -15.01 -2.08
N MET A 347 8.62 -15.12 -3.13
CA MET A 347 8.54 -16.24 -4.08
C MET A 347 8.92 -17.57 -3.40
N VAL A 348 9.98 -17.61 -2.59
CA VAL A 348 10.32 -18.81 -1.81
C VAL A 348 9.19 -19.18 -0.86
N TYR A 349 8.60 -18.20 -0.18
CA TYR A 349 7.44 -18.41 0.69
C TYR A 349 6.24 -18.98 -0.06
N TRP A 350 5.90 -18.44 -1.23
CA TRP A 350 4.82 -18.98 -2.07
C TRP A 350 5.10 -20.42 -2.51
N ARG A 351 6.36 -20.76 -2.81
CA ARG A 351 6.77 -22.13 -3.13
C ARG A 351 6.57 -23.08 -1.95
N LEU A 352 6.92 -22.64 -0.73
CA LEU A 352 6.72 -23.42 0.50
C LEU A 352 5.24 -23.66 0.80
N LEU A 353 4.36 -22.75 0.39
CA LEU A 353 2.91 -22.91 0.47
C LEU A 353 2.32 -23.76 -0.66
N GLY A 354 3.11 -24.19 -1.64
CA GLY A 354 2.65 -24.94 -2.80
C GLY A 354 1.84 -24.10 -3.80
N LEU A 355 2.04 -22.77 -3.80
CA LEU A 355 1.28 -21.84 -4.65
C LEU A 355 1.96 -21.57 -6.00
N ILE A 356 3.27 -21.81 -6.11
CA ILE A 356 4.08 -21.70 -7.33
C ILE A 356 5.00 -22.89 -7.49
#